data_AF-A0A955VIX0-F1
#
_entry.id   AF-A0A955VIX0-F1
#
_cell.length_a   1.000
_cell.length_b   1.000
_cell.length_c   1.000
_cell.angle_alpha   90.00
_cell.angle_beta   90.00
_cell.angle_gamma   90.00
#
_symmetry.space_group_name_H-M   'P 1'
#
loop_
_entity.id
_entity.type
_entity.pdbx_description
1 polymer ?
#
loop_
_entity_poly.entity_id
_entity_poly.type
_entity_poly.pdbx_seq_one_letter_code
_entity_poly.pdbx_strand_id
1 'polypeptide(L)'
;ASPITLTVNVADAPTGNLEVALKYDAPVQLAKIKLILLEGNYICNNLVPTQPPTDVLADQTALSTSDKTKFNNLAVGVNFTVFATGFRADNQLVAAGCLDGLFVQEGETTKVTLTLYILSLDVVGVYDMIGHFNFVNAIPGKLGDVIKQIVLAVEDPGQFLIDLAQTVLQQWLGILGTALNVVIDLVEDYISDWLTNQIQNIGFLKPVFDALSQITNLITNLEIEYTLSFSKLSNDFLVRGTEIWHTINFWWKFGCDKNAPDYDTCGTKFSLSMNALQSPDLAYPLDIIKGEFVGSIVNFDQLNIERHTINLHYGKLIVYVINNILLPKITGDPSITSLSALVKSLIDCDKFAEDVAGSVSGIPFFGDISEGALKSLCTAGEGLLSFLGTLLTSFVDQLALDTRLRVQGTCTLVDTDNDLLVDKIINGTYDGNIEYEGSQGNNFSGTFSGDRKTAP
;
A
#
# COMPACT_ATOMS: atom_id res chain seq x y z
N ALA A 1 -60.57 72.28 24.18
CA ALA A 1 -60.41 71.86 22.79
C ALA A 1 -61.17 70.56 22.60
N SER A 2 -62.00 70.45 21.56
CA SER A 2 -62.73 69.21 21.25
C SER A 2 -61.74 68.13 20.78
N PRO A 3 -61.91 66.85 21.18
CA PRO A 3 -61.02 65.77 20.77
C PRO A 3 -61.05 65.59 19.24
N ILE A 4 -59.87 65.54 18.64
CA ILE A 4 -59.69 65.19 17.23
C ILE A 4 -59.70 63.66 17.15
N THR A 5 -60.65 63.11 16.40
CA THR A 5 -60.70 61.67 16.14
C THR A 5 -60.04 61.40 14.79
N LEU A 6 -59.02 60.55 14.77
CA LEU A 6 -58.29 60.19 13.55
C LEU A 6 -58.62 58.72 13.24
N THR A 7 -59.34 58.50 12.14
CA THR A 7 -59.68 57.15 11.67
C THR A 7 -58.51 56.62 10.84
N VAL A 8 -57.80 55.63 11.37
CA VAL A 8 -56.75 54.91 10.64
C VAL A 8 -57.36 53.64 10.07
N ASN A 9 -57.44 53.54 8.74
CA ASN A 9 -57.84 52.32 8.06
C ASN A 9 -56.59 51.45 7.85
N VAL A 10 -56.53 50.30 8.51
CA VAL A 10 -55.49 49.30 8.30
C VAL A 10 -56.04 48.28 7.30
N ALA A 11 -55.39 48.15 6.15
CA ALA A 11 -55.66 47.09 5.19
C ALA A 11 -54.52 46.07 5.26
N ASP A 12 -54.83 44.80 5.03
CA ASP A 12 -53.81 43.76 4.94
C ASP A 12 -52.91 44.03 3.73
N ALA A 13 -51.60 43.84 3.90
CA ALA A 13 -50.67 43.94 2.78
C ALA A 13 -50.97 42.83 1.76
N PRO A 14 -50.88 43.11 0.44
CA PRO A 14 -51.10 42.08 -0.58
C PRO A 14 -50.05 40.98 -0.45
N THR A 15 -50.51 39.74 -0.40
CA THR A 15 -49.64 38.56 -0.24
C THR A 15 -49.89 37.52 -1.33
N GLY A 16 -48.86 36.73 -1.62
CA GLY A 16 -48.90 35.58 -2.50
C GLY A 16 -48.20 34.36 -1.88
N ASN A 17 -48.15 33.25 -2.61
CA ASN A 17 -47.48 32.03 -2.18
C ASN A 17 -46.48 31.55 -3.24
N LEU A 18 -45.47 30.78 -2.80
CA LEU A 18 -44.46 30.15 -3.66
C LEU A 18 -44.44 28.65 -3.39
N GLU A 19 -44.67 27.83 -4.42
CA GLU A 19 -44.51 26.37 -4.39
C GLU A 19 -43.27 25.98 -5.19
N VAL A 20 -42.31 25.34 -4.53
CA VAL A 20 -41.05 24.89 -5.12
C VAL A 20 -41.10 23.37 -5.29
N ALA A 21 -41.03 22.92 -6.53
CA ALA A 21 -40.74 21.53 -6.88
C ALA A 21 -39.22 21.35 -7.02
N LEU A 22 -38.71 20.16 -6.68
CA LEU A 22 -37.29 19.84 -6.75
C LEU A 22 -37.01 18.93 -7.95
N LYS A 23 -35.87 19.14 -8.61
CA LYS A 23 -35.38 18.26 -9.67
C LYS A 23 -33.90 17.94 -9.43
N TYR A 24 -33.52 16.67 -9.49
CA TYR A 24 -32.15 16.23 -9.29
C TYR A 24 -31.91 14.90 -10.03
N ASP A 25 -30.96 14.91 -10.96
CA ASP A 25 -30.70 13.80 -11.90
C ASP A 25 -29.28 13.22 -11.72
N ALA A 26 -28.76 13.15 -10.48
CA ALA A 26 -27.42 12.65 -10.19
C ALA A 26 -27.46 11.28 -9.46
N PRO A 27 -26.36 10.49 -9.49
CA PRO A 27 -26.37 9.11 -8.97
C PRO A 27 -26.43 8.99 -7.45
N VAL A 28 -26.19 10.08 -6.70
CA VAL A 28 -26.19 10.07 -5.24
C VAL A 28 -27.62 10.22 -4.72
N GLN A 29 -28.04 9.42 -3.74
CA GLN A 29 -29.36 9.59 -3.14
C GLN A 29 -29.34 10.71 -2.08
N LEU A 30 -30.29 11.65 -2.17
CA LEU A 30 -30.52 12.67 -1.15
C LEU A 30 -31.48 12.12 -0.09
N ALA A 31 -31.11 12.27 1.18
CA ALA A 31 -31.95 11.93 2.34
C ALA A 31 -32.62 13.17 2.95
N LYS A 32 -32.01 14.34 2.77
CA LYS A 32 -32.49 15.61 3.32
C LYS A 32 -32.14 16.74 2.38
N ILE A 33 -33.09 17.65 2.14
CA ILE A 33 -32.88 18.84 1.30
C ILE A 33 -33.35 20.04 2.12
N LYS A 34 -32.42 20.91 2.51
CA LYS A 34 -32.73 22.16 3.21
C LYS A 34 -32.97 23.24 2.16
N LEU A 35 -34.17 23.80 2.14
CA LEU A 35 -34.52 24.96 1.30
C LEU A 35 -34.53 26.20 2.19
N ILE A 36 -33.92 27.28 1.72
CA ILE A 36 -34.00 28.60 2.33
C ILE A 36 -34.59 29.57 1.31
N LEU A 37 -35.46 30.46 1.79
CA LEU A 37 -36.02 31.56 1.04
C LEU A 37 -35.35 32.85 1.50
N LEU A 38 -34.83 33.60 0.54
CA LEU A 38 -34.12 34.84 0.73
C LEU A 38 -34.92 35.98 0.09
N GLU A 39 -34.92 37.14 0.73
CA GLU A 39 -35.60 38.34 0.25
C GLU A 39 -34.58 39.38 -0.24
N GLY A 40 -34.89 40.06 -1.34
CA GLY A 40 -34.13 41.22 -1.81
C GLY A 40 -33.08 40.88 -2.87
N ASN A 41 -31.84 41.29 -2.64
CA ASN A 41 -30.78 41.29 -3.67
C ASN A 41 -29.87 40.03 -3.65
N TYR A 42 -30.31 38.95 -3.02
CA TYR A 42 -29.58 37.68 -3.07
C TYR A 42 -29.66 37.12 -4.50
N ILE A 43 -28.50 36.90 -5.12
CA ILE A 43 -28.39 36.27 -6.43
C ILE A 43 -27.57 35.00 -6.31
N CYS A 44 -27.83 34.03 -7.18
CA CYS A 44 -27.24 32.71 -7.11
C CYS A 44 -25.71 32.70 -7.14
N ASN A 45 -25.10 33.66 -7.84
CA ASN A 45 -23.65 33.79 -7.93
C ASN A 45 -22.96 34.15 -6.60
N ASN A 46 -23.70 34.67 -5.61
CA ASN A 46 -23.16 35.07 -4.31
C ASN A 46 -23.42 34.03 -3.22
N LEU A 47 -24.09 32.92 -3.55
CA LEU A 47 -24.47 31.89 -2.60
C LEU A 47 -23.51 30.71 -2.70
N VAL A 48 -22.88 30.38 -1.57
CA VAL A 48 -21.92 29.28 -1.48
C VAL A 48 -22.55 28.14 -0.68
N PRO A 49 -22.63 26.91 -1.21
CA PRO A 49 -23.25 25.77 -0.53
C PRO A 49 -22.67 25.44 0.85
N THR A 50 -21.36 25.61 1.02
CA THR A 50 -20.65 25.35 2.29
C THR A 50 -20.84 26.46 3.31
N GLN A 51 -21.36 27.62 2.89
CA GLN A 51 -21.61 28.78 3.74
C GLN A 51 -23.00 29.34 3.44
N PRO A 52 -24.07 28.57 3.74
CA PRO A 52 -25.43 29.04 3.49
C PRO A 52 -25.72 30.30 4.33
N PRO A 53 -26.45 31.29 3.77
CA PRO A 53 -26.85 32.47 4.51
C PRO A 53 -27.59 32.14 5.82
N THR A 54 -27.31 32.94 6.85
CA THR A 54 -27.97 32.83 8.16
C THR A 54 -29.19 33.75 8.28
N ASP A 55 -29.18 34.89 7.59
CA ASP A 55 -30.30 35.80 7.49
C ASP A 55 -31.25 35.32 6.38
N VAL A 56 -32.25 34.53 6.78
CA VAL A 56 -33.22 33.90 5.86
C VAL A 56 -34.63 34.34 6.21
N LEU A 57 -35.46 34.59 5.19
CA LEU A 57 -36.87 34.93 5.40
C LEU A 57 -37.65 33.73 5.92
N ALA A 58 -37.36 32.53 5.38
CA ALA A 58 -37.94 31.28 5.82
C ALA A 58 -37.04 30.10 5.42
N ASP A 59 -37.15 28.98 6.14
CA ASP A 59 -36.53 27.73 5.77
C ASP A 59 -37.50 26.56 5.85
N GLN A 60 -37.22 25.52 5.07
CA GLN A 60 -38.02 24.31 4.96
C GLN A 60 -37.09 23.12 4.74
N THR A 61 -37.53 21.91 5.11
CA THR A 61 -36.81 20.67 4.83
C THR A 61 -37.70 19.72 4.05
N ALA A 62 -37.22 19.30 2.88
CA ALA A 62 -37.78 18.19 2.13
C ALA A 62 -36.97 16.90 2.41
N LEU A 63 -37.66 15.76 2.41
CA LEU A 63 -37.05 14.44 2.60
C LEU A 63 -36.82 13.72 1.27
N SER A 64 -37.43 14.21 0.18
CA SER A 64 -37.24 13.69 -1.16
C SER A 64 -37.31 14.77 -2.23
N THR A 65 -36.82 14.47 -3.43
CA THR A 65 -36.95 15.34 -4.61
C THR A 65 -38.38 15.36 -5.17
N SER A 66 -39.25 14.44 -4.73
CA SER A 66 -40.67 14.41 -5.10
C SER A 66 -41.52 15.34 -4.22
N ASP A 67 -40.98 15.80 -3.10
CA ASP A 67 -41.67 16.71 -2.19
C ASP A 67 -41.85 18.08 -2.85
N LYS A 68 -42.95 18.73 -2.49
CA LYS A 68 -43.23 20.12 -2.88
C LYS A 68 -43.24 20.98 -1.64
N THR A 69 -42.40 21.99 -1.64
CA THR A 69 -42.26 22.92 -0.51
C THR A 69 -43.06 24.17 -0.79
N LYS A 70 -43.86 24.63 0.18
CA LYS A 70 -44.65 25.86 0.06
C LYS A 70 -44.20 26.92 1.06
N PHE A 71 -44.01 28.13 0.56
CA PHE A 71 -43.82 29.34 1.34
C PHE A 71 -45.07 30.21 1.17
N ASN A 72 -45.74 30.54 2.28
CA ASN A 72 -47.03 31.23 2.25
C ASN A 72 -46.89 32.68 2.74
N ASN A 73 -47.86 33.52 2.37
CA ASN A 73 -47.98 34.91 2.84
C ASN A 73 -46.75 35.77 2.50
N LEU A 74 -46.16 35.57 1.32
CA LEU A 74 -45.01 36.33 0.84
C LEU A 74 -45.45 37.69 0.30
N ALA A 75 -44.67 38.73 0.56
CA ALA A 75 -44.95 40.08 0.08
C ALA A 75 -44.94 40.15 -1.46
N VAL A 76 -45.97 40.75 -2.04
CA VAL A 76 -46.07 40.95 -3.50
C VAL A 76 -45.14 42.08 -3.95
N GLY A 77 -44.58 41.94 -5.16
CA GLY A 77 -43.68 42.96 -5.74
C GLY A 77 -42.25 42.92 -5.21
N VAL A 78 -41.93 41.94 -4.35
CA VAL A 78 -40.59 41.69 -3.82
C VAL A 78 -39.92 40.58 -4.63
N ASN A 79 -38.61 40.69 -4.81
CA ASN A 79 -37.78 39.67 -5.43
C ASN A 79 -37.34 38.64 -4.39
N PHE A 80 -37.55 37.37 -4.71
CA PHE A 80 -37.14 36.24 -3.87
C PHE A 80 -36.08 35.39 -4.57
N THR A 81 -35.27 34.74 -3.74
CA THR A 81 -34.31 33.73 -4.17
C THR A 81 -34.51 32.48 -3.32
N VAL A 82 -34.65 31.34 -3.99
CA VAL A 82 -34.69 30.03 -3.33
C VAL A 82 -33.33 29.39 -3.49
N PHE A 83 -32.73 29.01 -2.36
CA PHE A 83 -31.47 28.28 -2.32
C PHE A 83 -31.69 26.96 -1.60
N ALA A 84 -31.07 25.89 -2.08
CA ALA A 84 -31.17 24.59 -1.44
C ALA A 84 -29.83 23.90 -1.34
N THR A 85 -29.66 23.16 -0.23
CA THR A 85 -28.56 22.22 -0.02
C THR A 85 -29.11 20.82 0.22
N GLY A 86 -28.55 19.84 -0.46
CA GLY A 86 -28.93 18.44 -0.40
C GLY A 86 -27.87 17.62 0.32
N PHE A 87 -28.35 16.76 1.22
CA PHE A 87 -27.53 15.94 2.10
C PHE A 87 -27.86 14.45 1.91
N ARG A 88 -26.83 13.60 2.05
CA ARG A 88 -26.96 12.15 2.19
C ARG A 88 -27.48 11.75 3.58
N ALA A 89 -27.72 10.46 3.78
CA ALA A 89 -28.18 9.90 5.05
C ALA A 89 -27.17 10.05 6.20
N ASP A 90 -25.88 10.17 5.88
CA ASP A 90 -24.77 10.43 6.80
C ASP A 90 -24.56 11.94 7.09
N ASN A 91 -25.50 12.80 6.66
CA ASN A 91 -25.41 14.26 6.70
C ASN A 91 -24.29 14.88 5.85
N GLN A 92 -23.72 14.14 4.90
CA GLN A 92 -22.75 14.71 3.96
C GLN A 92 -23.44 15.64 2.96
N LEU A 93 -22.92 16.86 2.78
CA LEU A 93 -23.34 17.82 1.75
C LEU A 93 -22.92 17.31 0.37
N VAL A 94 -23.88 17.07 -0.52
CA VAL A 94 -23.61 16.45 -1.84
C VAL A 94 -24.28 17.17 -3.02
N ALA A 95 -25.23 18.06 -2.74
CA ALA A 95 -25.95 18.77 -3.79
C ALA A 95 -26.28 20.19 -3.37
N ALA A 96 -26.42 21.07 -4.36
CA ALA A 96 -26.95 22.41 -4.17
C ALA A 96 -27.80 22.83 -5.35
N GLY A 97 -28.64 23.84 -5.16
CA GLY A 97 -29.37 24.48 -6.25
C GLY A 97 -29.77 25.89 -5.87
N CYS A 98 -29.90 26.75 -6.88
CA CYS A 98 -30.34 28.11 -6.67
C CYS A 98 -31.26 28.57 -7.80
N LEU A 99 -32.30 29.33 -7.44
CA LEU A 99 -33.18 30.01 -8.37
C LEU A 99 -33.48 31.41 -7.82
N ASP A 100 -32.99 32.44 -8.50
CA ASP A 100 -33.21 33.86 -8.18
C ASP A 100 -34.20 34.50 -9.17
N GLY A 101 -34.59 35.75 -8.89
CA GLY A 101 -35.50 36.51 -9.78
C GLY A 101 -36.97 36.12 -9.63
N LEU A 102 -37.37 35.56 -8.50
CA LEU A 102 -38.72 35.05 -8.28
C LEU A 102 -39.66 36.15 -7.79
N PHE A 103 -40.84 36.24 -8.40
CA PHE A 103 -41.91 37.15 -8.00
C PHE A 103 -43.18 36.37 -7.68
N VAL A 104 -43.86 36.77 -6.61
CA VAL A 104 -45.18 36.25 -6.24
C VAL A 104 -46.27 37.22 -6.66
N GLN A 105 -47.39 36.68 -7.13
CA GLN A 105 -48.59 37.44 -7.49
C GLN A 105 -49.60 37.41 -6.35
N GLU A 106 -50.39 38.48 -6.22
CA GLU A 106 -51.40 38.62 -5.16
C GLU A 106 -52.45 37.52 -5.26
N GLY A 107 -52.68 36.80 -4.15
CA GLY A 107 -53.69 35.74 -4.06
C GLY A 107 -53.35 34.46 -4.83
N GLU A 108 -52.22 34.41 -5.54
CA GLU A 108 -51.83 33.25 -6.35
C GLU A 108 -50.71 32.41 -5.71
N THR A 109 -50.50 31.21 -6.24
CA THR A 109 -49.34 30.37 -5.91
C THR A 109 -48.42 30.29 -7.13
N THR A 110 -47.31 31.02 -7.09
CA THR A 110 -46.24 30.92 -8.08
C THR A 110 -45.60 29.53 -7.95
N LYS A 111 -45.58 28.75 -9.04
CA LYS A 111 -44.98 27.40 -9.06
C LYS A 111 -43.65 27.43 -9.80
N VAL A 112 -42.60 26.96 -9.16
CA VAL A 112 -41.24 26.93 -9.72
C VAL A 112 -40.61 25.56 -9.58
N THR A 113 -39.63 25.26 -10.42
CA THR A 113 -38.81 24.04 -10.30
C THR A 113 -37.38 24.44 -10.02
N LEU A 114 -36.87 24.07 -8.85
CA LEU A 114 -35.48 24.23 -8.46
C LEU A 114 -34.69 23.00 -8.91
N THR A 115 -33.76 23.20 -9.84
CA THR A 115 -32.85 22.14 -10.27
C THR A 115 -31.63 22.12 -9.36
N LEU A 116 -31.39 20.98 -8.71
CA LEU A 116 -30.20 20.71 -7.93
C LEU A 116 -29.10 20.12 -8.83
N TYR A 117 -27.86 20.46 -8.54
CA TYR A 117 -26.66 19.89 -9.14
C TYR A 117 -25.81 19.22 -8.06
N ILE A 118 -25.01 18.24 -8.47
CA ILE A 118 -24.07 17.56 -7.58
C ILE A 118 -22.88 18.47 -7.28
N LEU A 119 -22.44 18.47 -6.02
CA LEU A 119 -21.22 19.15 -5.61
C LEU A 119 -20.03 18.21 -5.80
N SER A 120 -18.89 18.74 -6.25
CA SER A 120 -17.66 17.95 -6.35
C SER A 120 -16.83 18.13 -5.08
N LEU A 121 -16.31 17.04 -4.54
CA LEU A 121 -15.28 17.11 -3.50
C LEU A 121 -13.97 17.64 -4.10
N ASP A 122 -13.30 18.54 -3.38
CA ASP A 122 -11.97 19.03 -3.73
C ASP A 122 -10.90 18.20 -3.01
N VAL A 123 -10.32 17.26 -3.77
CA VAL A 123 -9.25 16.39 -3.29
C VAL A 123 -7.86 17.06 -3.34
N VAL A 124 -7.72 18.27 -3.89
CA VAL A 124 -6.43 18.95 -4.01
C VAL A 124 -5.78 19.11 -2.64
N GLY A 125 -4.52 18.71 -2.55
CA GLY A 125 -3.79 18.77 -1.28
C GLY A 125 -2.74 17.68 -1.18
N VAL A 126 -2.22 17.54 0.02
CA VAL A 126 -1.19 16.57 0.38
C VAL A 126 -1.73 15.72 1.51
N TYR A 127 -1.52 14.40 1.46
CA TYR A 127 -2.04 13.43 2.41
C TYR A 127 -0.89 12.57 2.95
N ASP A 128 -0.93 12.29 4.25
CA ASP A 128 -0.10 11.26 4.87
C ASP A 128 -0.81 9.93 4.75
N MET A 129 -0.20 9.00 4.02
CA MET A 129 -0.79 7.73 3.67
C MET A 129 -0.03 6.59 4.32
N ILE A 130 -0.79 5.56 4.69
CA ILE A 130 -0.29 4.25 5.09
C ILE A 130 -0.85 3.22 4.12
N GLY A 131 0.04 2.46 3.49
CA GLY A 131 -0.29 1.37 2.58
C GLY A 131 0.19 0.03 3.13
N HIS A 132 -0.58 -1.02 2.91
CA HIS A 132 -0.19 -2.40 3.20
C HIS A 132 -0.20 -3.18 1.90
N PHE A 133 0.94 -3.74 1.51
CA PHE A 133 1.10 -4.49 0.27
C PHE A 133 1.39 -5.96 0.58
N ASN A 134 0.73 -6.85 -0.14
CA ASN A 134 0.96 -8.29 -0.06
C ASN A 134 1.62 -8.83 -1.33
N PHE A 135 2.92 -9.11 -1.27
CA PHE A 135 3.71 -9.61 -2.40
C PHE A 135 3.90 -11.13 -2.42
N VAL A 136 3.23 -11.92 -1.56
CA VAL A 136 3.45 -13.38 -1.39
C VAL A 136 3.60 -14.14 -2.71
N ASN A 137 2.82 -13.79 -3.73
CA ASN A 137 2.81 -14.50 -5.01
C ASN A 137 3.30 -13.67 -6.20
N ALA A 138 3.68 -12.42 -5.98
CA ALA A 138 3.70 -11.42 -7.05
C ALA A 138 5.01 -11.34 -7.84
N ILE A 139 6.01 -12.12 -7.44
CA ILE A 139 7.38 -11.96 -7.89
C ILE A 139 7.65 -12.88 -9.09
N PRO A 140 7.84 -12.33 -10.31
CA PRO A 140 8.01 -13.14 -11.53
C PRO A 140 9.40 -13.77 -11.66
N GLY A 141 9.45 -14.80 -12.52
CA GLY A 141 10.67 -15.26 -13.17
C GLY A 141 11.75 -15.77 -12.22
N LYS A 142 13.02 -15.58 -12.62
CA LYS A 142 14.19 -16.02 -11.84
C LYS A 142 14.20 -15.47 -10.42
N LEU A 143 13.73 -14.24 -10.23
CA LEU A 143 13.59 -13.63 -8.90
C LEU A 143 12.62 -14.42 -8.01
N GLY A 144 11.49 -14.84 -8.58
CA GLY A 144 10.55 -15.74 -7.94
C GLY A 144 11.18 -17.09 -7.63
N ASP A 145 12.05 -17.62 -8.49
CA ASP A 145 12.75 -18.88 -8.24
C ASP A 145 13.82 -18.76 -7.16
N VAL A 146 14.55 -17.63 -7.09
CA VAL A 146 15.48 -17.34 -5.97
C VAL A 146 14.70 -17.25 -4.66
N ILE A 147 13.55 -16.58 -4.65
CA ILE A 147 12.71 -16.49 -3.45
C ILE A 147 12.12 -17.84 -3.11
N LYS A 148 11.70 -18.65 -4.10
CA LYS A 148 11.30 -20.04 -3.85
C LYS A 148 12.45 -20.88 -3.31
N GLN A 149 13.70 -20.65 -3.71
CA GLN A 149 14.86 -21.33 -3.13
C GLN A 149 15.13 -20.86 -1.71
N ILE A 150 14.92 -19.57 -1.40
CA ILE A 150 14.96 -19.07 -0.03
C ILE A 150 13.81 -19.68 0.80
N VAL A 151 12.61 -19.77 0.24
CA VAL A 151 11.44 -20.44 0.84
C VAL A 151 11.69 -21.94 1.00
N LEU A 152 12.35 -22.60 0.05
CA LEU A 152 12.72 -24.01 0.13
C LEU A 152 13.78 -24.22 1.21
N ALA A 153 14.80 -23.37 1.28
CA ALA A 153 15.77 -23.35 2.38
C ALA A 153 15.10 -23.21 3.75
N VAL A 154 13.92 -22.58 3.77
CA VAL A 154 13.11 -22.34 4.95
C VAL A 154 12.19 -23.51 5.29
N GLU A 155 11.45 -24.01 4.31
CA GLU A 155 10.39 -25.02 4.50
C GLU A 155 10.97 -26.42 4.53
N ASP A 156 12.03 -26.66 3.76
CA ASP A 156 12.78 -27.91 3.68
C ASP A 156 14.29 -27.62 3.58
N PRO A 157 14.93 -27.23 4.70
CA PRO A 157 16.36 -26.93 4.74
C PRO A 157 17.23 -28.12 4.33
N GLY A 158 16.74 -29.34 4.55
CA GLY A 158 17.40 -30.56 4.11
C GLY A 158 17.48 -30.61 2.59
N GLN A 159 16.34 -30.47 1.92
CA GLN A 159 16.28 -30.46 0.47
C GLN A 159 17.10 -29.33 -0.15
N PHE A 160 17.05 -28.11 0.41
CA PHE A 160 17.86 -27.00 -0.10
C PHE A 160 19.36 -27.26 -0.05
N LEU A 161 19.85 -27.81 1.06
CA LEU A 161 21.27 -28.14 1.20
C LEU A 161 21.68 -29.32 0.31
N ILE A 162 20.78 -30.29 0.10
CA ILE A 162 20.97 -31.37 -0.87
C ILE A 162 21.06 -30.81 -2.28
N ASP A 163 20.14 -29.93 -2.69
CA ASP A 163 20.14 -29.29 -4.01
C ASP A 163 21.42 -28.46 -4.23
N LEU A 164 21.85 -27.72 -3.19
CA LEU A 164 23.08 -26.94 -3.20
C LEU A 164 24.30 -27.84 -3.33
N ALA A 165 24.36 -28.93 -2.56
CA ALA A 165 25.46 -29.89 -2.60
C ALA A 165 25.53 -30.64 -3.93
N GLN A 166 24.38 -31.05 -4.50
CA GLN A 166 24.30 -31.65 -5.82
C GLN A 166 24.78 -30.67 -6.91
N THR A 167 24.40 -29.40 -6.82
CA THR A 167 24.87 -28.35 -7.75
C THR A 167 26.39 -28.18 -7.67
N VAL A 168 26.95 -28.13 -6.46
CA VAL A 168 28.41 -28.08 -6.24
C VAL A 168 29.09 -29.32 -6.82
N LEU A 169 28.57 -30.51 -6.51
CA LEU A 169 29.11 -31.79 -6.94
C LEU A 169 29.12 -31.90 -8.47
N GLN A 170 27.99 -31.67 -9.12
CA GLN A 170 27.88 -31.73 -10.58
C GLN A 170 28.84 -30.77 -11.29
N GLN A 171 28.99 -29.55 -10.78
CA GLN A 171 29.90 -28.58 -11.36
C GLN A 171 31.36 -28.91 -11.12
N TRP A 172 31.71 -29.40 -9.92
CA TRP A 172 33.04 -29.87 -9.59
C TRP A 172 33.44 -31.09 -10.43
N LEU A 173 32.52 -32.05 -10.59
CA LEU A 173 32.71 -33.25 -11.41
C LEU A 173 32.78 -32.91 -12.90
N GLY A 174 32.07 -31.89 -13.36
CA GLY A 174 32.17 -31.34 -14.71
C GLY A 174 33.56 -30.77 -15.04
N ILE A 175 34.29 -30.27 -14.03
CA ILE A 175 35.68 -29.76 -14.17
C ILE A 175 36.69 -30.93 -14.25
N LEU A 176 36.38 -32.10 -13.69
CA LEU A 176 37.28 -33.26 -13.63
C LEU A 176 37.26 -34.15 -14.88
N GLY A 177 36.39 -33.88 -15.86
CA GLY A 177 36.35 -34.57 -17.15
C GLY A 177 35.63 -35.92 -17.15
N THR A 178 35.23 -36.35 -18.34
CA THR A 178 34.29 -37.46 -18.66
C THR A 178 34.68 -38.88 -18.23
N ALA A 179 35.76 -39.07 -17.47
CA ALA A 179 36.33 -40.39 -17.20
C ALA A 179 35.79 -41.12 -15.95
N LEU A 180 34.81 -40.55 -15.23
CA LEU A 180 34.44 -41.05 -13.89
C LEU A 180 32.94 -41.23 -13.64
N ASN A 181 32.09 -41.42 -14.65
CA ASN A 181 30.63 -41.59 -14.47
C ASN A 181 30.20 -42.69 -13.48
N VAL A 182 31.03 -43.74 -13.27
CA VAL A 182 30.72 -44.84 -12.33
C VAL A 182 31.02 -44.46 -10.87
N VAL A 183 31.94 -43.53 -10.63
CA VAL A 183 32.22 -43.01 -9.29
C VAL A 183 31.21 -41.91 -8.92
N ILE A 184 30.62 -41.25 -9.90
CA ILE A 184 29.60 -40.21 -9.71
C ILE A 184 28.37 -40.77 -9.00
N ASP A 185 27.78 -41.86 -9.50
CA ASP A 185 26.55 -42.43 -8.92
C ASP A 185 26.76 -42.94 -7.47
N LEU A 186 27.92 -43.55 -7.19
CA LEU A 186 28.26 -44.07 -5.84
C LEU A 186 28.57 -42.96 -4.83
N VAL A 187 29.09 -41.83 -5.30
CA VAL A 187 29.40 -40.66 -4.46
C VAL A 187 28.17 -39.82 -4.23
N GLU A 188 27.29 -39.67 -5.23
CA GLU A 188 26.02 -38.96 -5.09
C GLU A 188 25.13 -39.65 -4.04
N ASP A 189 24.95 -40.97 -4.10
CA ASP A 189 24.13 -41.69 -3.12
C ASP A 189 24.72 -41.61 -1.70
N TYR A 190 26.03 -41.80 -1.56
CA TYR A 190 26.68 -41.76 -0.24
C TYR A 190 26.73 -40.35 0.36
N ILE A 191 27.05 -39.33 -0.44
CA ILE A 191 27.07 -37.94 0.02
C ILE A 191 25.65 -37.46 0.27
N SER A 192 24.66 -37.86 -0.53
CA SER A 192 23.25 -37.51 -0.29
C SER A 192 22.73 -38.16 0.99
N ASP A 193 23.03 -39.44 1.26
CA ASP A 193 22.66 -40.10 2.52
C ASP A 193 23.41 -39.54 3.73
N TRP A 194 24.71 -39.23 3.59
CA TRP A 194 25.51 -38.62 4.65
C TRP A 194 25.03 -37.19 4.95
N LEU A 195 24.80 -36.37 3.93
CA LEU A 195 24.25 -35.02 4.06
C LEU A 195 22.86 -35.08 4.69
N THR A 196 21.96 -35.95 4.21
CA THR A 196 20.61 -36.09 4.77
C THR A 196 20.65 -36.45 6.25
N ASN A 197 21.51 -37.41 6.65
CA ASN A 197 21.62 -37.87 8.04
C ASN A 197 22.33 -36.87 8.96
N GLN A 198 23.33 -36.13 8.45
CA GLN A 198 24.05 -35.12 9.23
C GLN A 198 23.27 -33.81 9.31
N ILE A 199 22.73 -33.30 8.21
CA ILE A 199 21.97 -32.04 8.15
C ILE A 199 20.76 -32.08 9.08
N GLN A 200 20.04 -33.21 9.18
CA GLN A 200 18.93 -33.36 10.12
C GLN A 200 19.36 -33.28 11.59
N ASN A 201 20.64 -33.53 11.90
CA ASN A 201 21.22 -33.50 13.24
C ASN A 201 22.10 -32.27 13.51
N ILE A 202 22.30 -31.40 12.52
CA ILE A 202 23.08 -30.17 12.68
C ILE A 202 22.23 -29.12 13.43
N GLY A 203 22.32 -29.18 14.77
CA GLY A 203 21.62 -28.26 15.66
C GLY A 203 21.97 -26.78 15.47
N PHE A 204 23.11 -26.46 14.84
CA PHE A 204 23.55 -25.07 14.64
C PHE A 204 22.86 -24.35 13.48
N LEU A 205 22.30 -25.07 12.50
CA LEU A 205 21.60 -24.46 11.37
C LEU A 205 20.13 -24.14 11.69
N LYS A 206 19.58 -24.79 12.71
CA LYS A 206 18.20 -24.60 13.16
C LYS A 206 17.87 -23.12 13.46
N PRO A 207 18.68 -22.34 14.20
CA PRO A 207 18.41 -20.91 14.42
C PRO A 207 18.43 -20.07 13.13
N VAL A 208 19.28 -20.43 12.16
CA VAL A 208 19.36 -19.75 10.87
C VAL A 208 18.11 -20.03 10.05
N PHE A 209 17.69 -21.29 9.96
CA PHE A 209 16.47 -21.67 9.24
C PHE A 209 15.19 -21.17 9.93
N ASP A 210 15.13 -21.22 11.27
CA ASP A 210 14.05 -20.62 12.06
C ASP A 210 13.96 -19.11 11.82
N ALA A 211 15.09 -18.43 11.65
CA ALA A 211 15.13 -17.02 11.31
C ALA A 211 14.67 -16.76 9.87
N LEU A 212 15.23 -17.49 8.91
CA LEU A 212 14.89 -17.39 7.49
C LEU A 212 13.38 -17.65 7.27
N SER A 213 12.78 -18.56 8.04
CA SER A 213 11.35 -18.90 7.96
C SER A 213 10.43 -17.73 8.27
N GLN A 214 10.93 -16.77 9.04
CA GLN A 214 10.18 -15.57 9.38
C GLN A 214 10.45 -14.41 8.41
N ILE A 215 11.50 -14.50 7.59
CA ILE A 215 11.84 -13.51 6.57
C ILE A 215 10.80 -13.53 5.45
N THR A 216 10.24 -14.68 5.11
CA THR A 216 9.19 -14.79 4.09
C THR A 216 8.02 -13.87 4.44
N ASN A 217 7.49 -13.93 5.67
CA ASN A 217 6.43 -13.04 6.14
C ASN A 217 6.80 -11.55 6.11
N LEU A 218 8.08 -11.25 6.35
CA LEU A 218 8.64 -9.90 6.39
C LEU A 218 8.73 -9.29 4.99
N ILE A 219 9.13 -10.08 4.00
CA ILE A 219 9.25 -9.67 2.60
C ILE A 219 7.86 -9.55 1.97
N THR A 220 6.92 -10.39 2.38
CA THR A 220 5.63 -10.48 1.71
C THR A 220 4.59 -9.49 2.20
N ASN A 221 4.71 -8.97 3.42
CA ASN A 221 3.77 -7.98 3.96
C ASN A 221 4.52 -6.70 4.29
N LEU A 222 4.45 -5.73 3.37
CA LEU A 222 5.10 -4.43 3.55
C LEU A 222 4.06 -3.39 3.97
N GLU A 223 4.31 -2.75 5.11
CA GLU A 223 3.64 -1.51 5.47
C GLU A 223 4.50 -0.34 4.97
N ILE A 224 3.87 0.64 4.35
CA ILE A 224 4.56 1.73 3.67
C ILE A 224 3.91 3.04 4.08
N GLU A 225 4.72 3.96 4.58
CA GLU A 225 4.30 5.33 4.83
C GLU A 225 4.75 6.20 3.66
N TYR A 226 3.81 6.95 3.08
CA TYR A 226 4.06 7.75 1.89
C TYR A 226 3.24 9.04 1.89
N THR A 227 3.72 10.04 1.17
CA THR A 227 2.93 11.23 0.87
C THR A 227 2.22 11.02 -0.45
N LEU A 228 0.92 11.34 -0.48
CA LEU A 228 0.15 11.43 -1.72
C LEU A 228 -0.26 12.88 -1.96
N SER A 229 0.09 13.43 -3.12
CA SER A 229 -0.22 14.80 -3.50
C SER A 229 -1.16 14.81 -4.70
N PHE A 230 -2.26 15.54 -4.61
CA PHE A 230 -3.23 15.71 -5.70
C PHE A 230 -3.23 17.12 -6.26
N SER A 231 -3.41 17.21 -7.57
CA SER A 231 -3.62 18.46 -8.32
C SER A 231 -4.73 18.29 -9.36
N LYS A 232 -5.47 19.36 -9.66
CA LYS A 232 -6.51 19.34 -10.71
C LYS A 232 -5.85 19.35 -12.10
N LEU A 233 -6.37 18.53 -13.02
CA LEU A 233 -5.90 18.49 -14.40
C LEU A 233 -6.67 19.45 -15.31
N SER A 234 -7.98 19.23 -15.47
CA SER A 234 -8.80 19.95 -16.44
C SER A 234 -10.20 20.29 -15.93
N ASN A 235 -10.73 19.52 -14.97
CA ASN A 235 -12.01 19.75 -14.31
C ASN A 235 -11.94 19.17 -12.88
N ASP A 236 -13.02 19.34 -12.11
CA ASP A 236 -13.09 18.91 -10.71
C ASP A 236 -13.14 17.38 -10.52
N PHE A 237 -13.35 16.61 -11.60
CA PHE A 237 -13.43 15.14 -11.55
C PHE A 237 -12.14 14.45 -12.03
N LEU A 238 -11.17 15.19 -12.57
CA LEU A 238 -9.92 14.65 -13.10
C LEU A 238 -8.71 15.21 -12.35
N VAL A 239 -7.93 14.30 -11.79
CA VAL A 239 -6.80 14.65 -10.91
C VAL A 239 -5.52 14.01 -11.38
N ARG A 240 -4.41 14.69 -11.12
CA ARG A 240 -3.06 14.14 -11.19
C ARG A 240 -2.58 13.89 -9.77
N GLY A 241 -2.22 12.65 -9.50
CA GLY A 241 -1.63 12.22 -8.24
C GLY A 241 -0.13 11.99 -8.37
N THR A 242 0.61 12.33 -7.32
CA THR A 242 2.01 11.99 -7.14
C THR A 242 2.17 11.32 -5.80
N GLU A 243 2.67 10.09 -5.77
CA GLU A 243 3.03 9.39 -4.54
C GLU A 243 4.54 9.37 -4.34
N ILE A 244 4.98 9.54 -3.09
CA ILE A 244 6.39 9.52 -2.69
C ILE A 244 6.50 8.74 -1.40
N TRP A 245 7.19 7.59 -1.42
CA TRP A 245 7.34 6.75 -0.24
C TRP A 245 8.47 7.25 0.66
N HIS A 246 8.26 7.22 1.97
CA HIS A 246 9.21 7.74 2.96
C HIS A 246 9.74 6.65 3.88
N THR A 247 8.86 5.74 4.31
CA THR A 247 9.21 4.70 5.28
C THR A 247 8.68 3.37 4.81
N ILE A 248 9.51 2.33 4.87
CA ILE A 248 9.06 0.94 4.77
C ILE A 248 9.13 0.35 6.17
N ASN A 249 7.99 -0.14 6.63
CA ASN A 249 7.80 -0.78 7.91
C ASN A 249 7.59 -2.28 7.68
N PHE A 250 8.29 -3.06 8.47
CA PHE A 250 8.06 -4.50 8.51
C PHE A 250 8.13 -5.03 9.93
N TRP A 251 7.36 -6.09 10.18
CA TRP A 251 7.26 -6.74 11.46
C TRP A 251 8.03 -8.05 11.45
N TRP A 252 8.95 -8.21 12.39
CA TRP A 252 9.72 -9.43 12.55
C TRP A 252 9.45 -10.05 13.92
N LYS A 253 9.01 -11.31 13.94
CA LYS A 253 8.63 -12.04 15.16
C LYS A 253 9.74 -12.99 15.64
N PHE A 254 11.00 -12.70 15.33
CA PHE A 254 12.09 -13.62 15.64
C PHE A 254 12.28 -13.75 17.14
N GLY A 255 12.41 -15.00 17.60
CA GLY A 255 12.43 -15.35 19.02
C GLY A 255 11.06 -15.45 19.69
N CYS A 256 9.96 -15.18 18.97
CA CYS A 256 8.60 -15.35 19.50
C CYS A 256 8.17 -16.82 19.43
N ASP A 257 7.62 -17.35 20.53
CA ASP A 257 6.99 -18.66 20.54
C ASP A 257 5.61 -18.58 19.88
N LYS A 258 5.43 -19.32 18.77
CA LYS A 258 4.16 -19.39 18.02
C LYS A 258 2.98 -19.86 18.85
N ASN A 259 3.23 -20.59 19.94
CA ASN A 259 2.19 -21.11 20.83
C ASN A 259 1.91 -20.19 22.03
N ALA A 260 2.68 -19.11 22.19
CA ALA A 260 2.50 -18.20 23.31
C ALA A 260 1.24 -17.33 23.10
N PRO A 261 0.47 -17.04 24.17
CA PRO A 261 -0.74 -16.23 24.08
C PRO A 261 -0.50 -14.80 23.56
N ASP A 262 0.72 -14.30 23.68
CA ASP A 262 1.16 -12.98 23.25
C ASP A 262 1.85 -12.98 21.88
N TYR A 263 1.84 -14.10 21.15
CA TYR A 263 2.48 -14.21 19.82
C TYR A 263 2.03 -13.12 18.85
N ASP A 264 0.76 -12.71 18.91
CA ASP A 264 0.20 -11.65 18.06
C ASP A 264 0.86 -10.30 18.32
N THR A 265 1.20 -10.00 19.57
CA THR A 265 1.89 -8.78 20.00
C THR A 265 3.41 -8.93 20.05
N CYS A 266 3.92 -10.16 19.95
CA CYS A 266 5.34 -10.42 19.95
C CYS A 266 5.97 -10.03 18.60
N GLY A 267 7.13 -9.37 18.66
CA GLY A 267 7.90 -8.97 17.50
C GLY A 267 8.44 -7.55 17.60
N THR A 268 9.35 -7.22 16.69
CA THR A 268 9.93 -5.88 16.55
C THR A 268 9.49 -5.28 15.23
N LYS A 269 8.90 -4.08 15.28
CA LYS A 269 8.69 -3.24 14.10
C LYS A 269 10.02 -2.61 13.70
N PHE A 270 10.41 -2.78 12.45
CA PHE A 270 11.56 -2.09 11.88
C PHE A 270 11.06 -1.06 10.88
N SER A 271 11.55 0.16 11.03
CA SER A 271 11.21 1.29 10.18
C SER A 271 12.45 1.71 9.40
N LEU A 272 12.37 1.59 8.08
CA LEU A 272 13.41 1.99 7.16
C LEU A 272 13.01 3.27 6.45
N SER A 273 13.66 4.37 6.80
CA SER A 273 13.49 5.61 6.04
C SER A 273 14.19 5.50 4.69
N MET A 274 13.59 6.05 3.64
CA MET A 274 14.20 6.11 2.30
C MET A 274 15.54 6.84 2.32
N ASN A 275 15.72 7.83 3.21
CA ASN A 275 16.99 8.51 3.39
C ASN A 275 18.11 7.56 3.83
N ALA A 276 17.82 6.60 4.71
CA ALA A 276 18.78 5.58 5.12
C ALA A 276 19.14 4.65 3.97
N LEU A 277 18.20 4.41 3.06
CA LEU A 277 18.34 3.55 1.89
C LEU A 277 19.06 4.23 0.71
N GLN A 278 19.25 5.55 0.77
CA GLN A 278 19.97 6.35 -0.23
C GLN A 278 21.45 6.57 0.12
N SER A 279 21.92 6.04 1.25
CA SER A 279 23.29 6.29 1.69
C SER A 279 24.31 5.79 0.65
N PRO A 280 25.32 6.59 0.28
CA PRO A 280 26.38 6.19 -0.64
C PRO A 280 27.25 5.04 -0.10
N ASP A 281 27.18 4.78 1.21
CA ASP A 281 27.89 3.69 1.87
C ASP A 281 27.23 2.32 1.64
N LEU A 282 26.03 2.29 1.06
CA LEU A 282 25.37 1.04 0.70
C LEU A 282 25.91 0.48 -0.61
N ALA A 283 26.15 -0.84 -0.63
CA ALA A 283 26.51 -1.54 -1.86
C ALA A 283 25.47 -1.36 -2.98
N TYR A 284 24.20 -1.14 -2.61
CA TYR A 284 23.09 -0.93 -3.53
C TYR A 284 22.15 0.17 -2.98
N PRO A 285 22.40 1.46 -3.25
CA PRO A 285 21.48 2.53 -2.85
C PRO A 285 20.15 2.41 -3.60
N LEU A 286 19.05 2.68 -2.90
CA LEU A 286 17.71 2.72 -3.46
C LEU A 286 17.32 4.15 -3.85
N ASP A 287 16.86 4.33 -5.09
CA ASP A 287 16.32 5.61 -5.55
C ASP A 287 15.03 5.98 -4.81
N ILE A 288 14.66 7.26 -4.83
CA ILE A 288 13.35 7.72 -4.34
C ILE A 288 12.26 6.94 -5.06
N ILE A 289 11.45 6.23 -4.28
CA ILE A 289 10.29 5.51 -4.81
C ILE A 289 9.17 6.53 -5.04
N LYS A 290 8.92 6.80 -6.32
CA LYS A 290 7.93 7.78 -6.78
C LYS A 290 7.03 7.16 -7.84
N GLY A 291 5.74 7.42 -7.73
CA GLY A 291 4.73 7.13 -8.74
C GLY A 291 3.99 8.40 -9.15
N GLU A 292 3.60 8.50 -10.42
CA GLU A 292 2.73 9.56 -10.92
C GLU A 292 1.56 8.91 -11.65
N PHE A 293 0.34 9.41 -11.40
CA PHE A 293 -0.87 8.83 -11.97
C PHE A 293 -1.91 9.88 -12.32
N VAL A 294 -2.86 9.45 -13.15
CA VAL A 294 -4.12 10.15 -13.39
C VAL A 294 -5.22 9.41 -12.65
N GLY A 295 -6.17 10.15 -12.10
CA GLY A 295 -7.34 9.57 -11.45
C GLY A 295 -8.62 10.29 -11.84
N SER A 296 -9.75 9.62 -11.63
CA SER A 296 -11.09 10.16 -11.85
C SER A 296 -11.97 9.98 -10.62
N ILE A 297 -12.70 11.04 -10.25
CA ILE A 297 -13.69 10.99 -9.17
C ILE A 297 -15.05 10.63 -9.79
N VAL A 298 -15.64 9.53 -9.34
CA VAL A 298 -16.94 9.03 -9.76
C VAL A 298 -17.86 8.91 -8.55
N ASN A 299 -19.18 8.90 -8.79
CA ASN A 299 -20.18 8.69 -7.74
C ASN A 299 -20.01 9.62 -6.52
N PHE A 300 -19.57 10.87 -6.72
CA PHE A 300 -19.26 11.88 -5.70
C PHE A 300 -17.96 11.64 -4.91
N ASP A 301 -17.79 10.46 -4.30
CA ASP A 301 -16.73 10.19 -3.33
C ASP A 301 -15.77 9.08 -3.72
N GLN A 302 -15.92 8.45 -4.88
CA GLN A 302 -15.05 7.33 -5.27
C GLN A 302 -13.95 7.80 -6.22
N LEU A 303 -12.69 7.71 -5.78
CA LEU A 303 -11.54 7.98 -6.64
C LEU A 303 -11.07 6.68 -7.30
N ASN A 304 -11.06 6.66 -8.62
CA ASN A 304 -10.43 5.62 -9.43
C ASN A 304 -9.03 6.09 -9.84
N ILE A 305 -8.01 5.34 -9.46
CA ILE A 305 -6.61 5.57 -9.81
C ILE A 305 -6.29 4.77 -11.07
N GLU A 306 -5.93 5.46 -12.16
CA GLU A 306 -5.54 4.80 -13.39
C GLU A 306 -4.23 4.03 -13.23
N ARG A 307 -4.01 3.09 -14.15
CA ARG A 307 -2.83 2.27 -14.13
C ARG A 307 -1.57 3.10 -14.35
N HIS A 308 -0.63 2.97 -13.44
CA HIS A 308 0.65 3.66 -13.46
C HIS A 308 1.76 2.77 -12.94
N THR A 309 2.97 3.31 -12.92
CA THR A 309 4.17 2.57 -12.54
C THR A 309 4.91 3.29 -11.42
N ILE A 310 5.33 2.51 -10.42
CA ILE A 310 6.18 2.94 -9.33
C ILE A 310 7.53 2.22 -9.51
N ASN A 311 8.62 2.98 -9.53
CA ASN A 311 9.95 2.40 -9.56
C ASN A 311 10.30 1.90 -8.16
N LEU A 312 10.27 0.58 -7.97
CA LEU A 312 10.65 -0.07 -6.72
C LEU A 312 11.67 -1.16 -7.05
N HIS A 313 12.92 -0.96 -6.66
CA HIS A 313 13.97 -1.99 -6.77
C HIS A 313 13.81 -3.01 -5.63
N TYR A 314 12.74 -3.81 -5.72
CA TYR A 314 12.27 -4.65 -4.63
C TYR A 314 13.30 -5.68 -4.17
N GLY A 315 14.07 -6.27 -5.09
CA GLY A 315 15.10 -7.21 -4.69
C GLY A 315 16.33 -6.54 -4.05
N LYS A 316 16.70 -5.29 -4.42
CA LYS A 316 17.69 -4.50 -3.69
C LYS A 316 17.24 -4.24 -2.24
N LEU A 317 15.95 -3.97 -2.04
CA LEU A 317 15.36 -3.83 -0.71
C LEU A 317 15.47 -5.13 0.10
N ILE A 318 15.12 -6.28 -0.49
CA ILE A 318 15.25 -7.59 0.16
C ILE A 318 16.69 -7.84 0.59
N VAL A 319 17.65 -7.63 -0.32
CA VAL A 319 19.08 -7.81 -0.05
C VAL A 319 19.52 -6.91 1.09
N TYR A 320 19.12 -5.64 1.08
CA TYR A 320 19.44 -4.70 2.15
C TYR A 320 18.94 -5.20 3.51
N VAL A 321 17.67 -5.62 3.57
CA VAL A 321 17.04 -6.09 4.81
C VAL A 321 17.73 -7.36 5.33
N ILE A 322 18.02 -8.32 4.44
CA ILE A 322 18.76 -9.54 4.81
C ILE A 322 20.13 -9.17 5.36
N ASN A 323 20.92 -8.40 4.62
CA ASN A 323 22.32 -8.15 4.92
C ASN A 323 22.54 -7.21 6.11
N ASN A 324 21.73 -6.16 6.24
CA ASN A 324 22.01 -5.10 7.23
C ASN A 324 21.14 -5.21 8.50
N ILE A 325 20.07 -5.99 8.46
CA ILE A 325 19.14 -6.10 9.59
C ILE A 325 19.08 -7.52 10.11
N LEU A 326 18.81 -8.47 9.23
CA LEU A 326 18.52 -9.83 9.65
C LEU A 326 19.79 -10.58 10.03
N LEU A 327 20.79 -10.63 9.15
CA LEU A 327 22.03 -11.37 9.39
C LEU A 327 22.74 -10.94 10.70
N PRO A 328 23.00 -9.64 10.96
CA PRO A 328 23.58 -9.20 12.23
C PRO A 328 22.81 -9.63 13.48
N LYS A 329 21.47 -9.66 13.40
CA LYS A 329 20.61 -10.00 14.53
C LYS A 329 20.53 -11.49 14.77
N ILE A 330 20.50 -12.29 13.71
CA ILE A 330 20.43 -13.75 13.79
C ILE A 330 21.73 -14.31 14.37
N THR A 331 22.87 -13.76 13.95
CA THR A 331 24.19 -14.22 14.42
C THR A 331 24.60 -13.60 15.74
N GLY A 332 23.99 -12.47 16.13
CA GLY A 332 24.46 -11.66 17.26
C GLY A 332 25.78 -10.94 16.99
N ASP A 333 26.28 -10.97 15.75
CA ASP A 333 27.54 -10.36 15.33
C ASP A 333 27.28 -9.27 14.27
N PRO A 334 27.50 -7.98 14.61
CA PRO A 334 27.27 -6.87 13.69
C PRO A 334 28.22 -6.85 12.48
N SER A 335 29.30 -7.63 12.49
CA SER A 335 30.22 -7.76 11.36
C SER A 335 29.72 -8.71 10.27
N ILE A 336 28.71 -9.54 10.56
CA ILE A 336 28.13 -10.48 9.60
C ILE A 336 27.03 -9.77 8.81
N THR A 337 27.43 -9.04 7.78
CA THR A 337 26.53 -8.27 6.91
C THR A 337 26.39 -8.85 5.49
N SER A 338 26.79 -10.10 5.29
CA SER A 338 26.60 -10.80 4.01
C SER A 338 26.40 -12.28 4.23
N LEU A 339 25.68 -12.96 3.33
CA LEU A 339 25.54 -14.42 3.40
C LEU A 339 26.89 -15.13 3.29
N SER A 340 27.86 -14.58 2.55
CA SER A 340 29.22 -15.14 2.51
C SER A 340 29.90 -15.07 3.88
N ALA A 341 29.79 -13.95 4.59
CA ALA A 341 30.30 -13.81 5.96
C ALA A 341 29.57 -14.77 6.92
N LEU A 342 28.25 -14.94 6.76
CA LEU A 342 27.48 -15.92 7.52
C LEU A 342 28.03 -17.32 7.31
N VAL A 343 28.13 -17.80 6.05
CA VAL A 343 28.64 -19.13 5.75
C VAL A 343 30.06 -19.32 6.29
N LYS A 344 30.94 -18.33 6.16
CA LYS A 344 32.30 -18.37 6.74
C LYS A 344 32.30 -18.47 8.26
N SER A 345 31.39 -17.77 8.94
CA SER A 345 31.25 -17.85 10.40
C SER A 345 30.67 -19.18 10.88
N LEU A 346 29.88 -19.84 10.03
CA LEU A 346 29.14 -21.07 10.36
C LEU A 346 29.94 -22.35 10.08
N ILE A 347 30.86 -22.34 9.11
CA ILE A 347 31.64 -23.53 8.75
C ILE A 347 32.91 -23.60 9.63
N ASP A 348 32.85 -24.45 10.67
CA ASP A 348 34.02 -24.90 11.41
C ASP A 348 34.73 -25.99 10.60
N CYS A 349 35.66 -25.56 9.73
CA CYS A 349 36.37 -26.45 8.83
C CYS A 349 37.14 -27.58 9.53
N ASP A 350 37.47 -27.41 10.80
CA ASP A 350 38.21 -28.40 11.56
C ASP A 350 37.29 -29.57 11.94
N LYS A 351 36.10 -29.26 12.48
CA LYS A 351 35.09 -30.28 12.81
C LYS A 351 34.53 -30.96 11.58
N PHE A 352 34.27 -30.20 10.51
CA PHE A 352 33.81 -30.77 9.25
C PHE A 352 34.83 -31.78 8.69
N ALA A 353 36.13 -31.44 8.72
CA ALA A 353 37.16 -32.36 8.26
C ALA A 353 37.27 -33.62 9.12
N GLU A 354 37.13 -33.49 10.44
CA GLU A 354 37.15 -34.61 11.40
C GLU A 354 35.95 -35.56 11.18
N ASP A 355 34.73 -35.03 11.07
CA ASP A 355 33.50 -35.81 10.89
C ASP A 355 33.46 -36.54 9.54
N VAL A 356 33.91 -35.87 8.47
CA VAL A 356 34.01 -36.47 7.13
C VAL A 356 35.13 -37.50 7.08
N ALA A 357 36.32 -37.21 7.62
CA ALA A 357 37.43 -38.17 7.63
C ALA A 357 37.04 -39.45 8.38
N GLY A 358 36.39 -39.30 9.54
CA GLY A 358 35.86 -40.42 10.33
C GLY A 358 34.84 -41.25 9.57
N SER A 359 33.92 -40.60 8.85
CA SER A 359 32.86 -41.27 8.08
C SER A 359 33.36 -41.96 6.80
N VAL A 360 34.44 -41.46 6.18
CA VAL A 360 34.96 -41.97 4.90
C VAL A 360 36.06 -43.03 5.11
N SER A 361 36.66 -43.10 6.31
CA SER A 361 37.74 -44.03 6.71
C SER A 361 37.42 -45.54 6.67
N GLY A 362 36.30 -45.95 6.07
CA GLY A 362 35.90 -47.35 5.87
C GLY A 362 35.50 -47.70 4.44
N ILE A 363 35.54 -46.75 3.50
CA ILE A 363 35.10 -46.97 2.11
C ILE A 363 36.30 -47.45 1.27
N PRO A 364 36.32 -48.70 0.79
CA PRO A 364 37.52 -49.32 0.20
C PRO A 364 38.01 -48.67 -1.10
N PHE A 365 37.23 -47.76 -1.69
CA PHE A 365 37.54 -47.11 -2.97
C PHE A 365 38.23 -45.74 -2.82
N PHE A 366 38.10 -45.08 -1.66
CA PHE A 366 38.57 -43.70 -1.50
C PHE A 366 40.02 -43.57 -1.01
N GLY A 367 40.64 -44.66 -0.53
CA GLY A 367 41.88 -44.57 0.21
C GLY A 367 41.72 -43.73 1.49
N ASP A 368 42.74 -43.70 2.35
CA ASP A 368 42.77 -42.79 3.49
C ASP A 368 42.81 -41.35 2.96
N ILE A 369 41.66 -40.73 2.78
CA ILE A 369 41.58 -39.28 2.65
C ILE A 369 42.00 -38.72 4.00
N SER A 370 43.26 -38.32 4.11
CA SER A 370 43.78 -37.78 5.37
C SER A 370 42.94 -36.59 5.82
N GLU A 371 42.70 -36.50 7.12
CA GLU A 371 42.06 -35.35 7.77
C GLU A 371 42.73 -34.03 7.35
N GLY A 372 44.05 -34.02 7.13
CA GLY A 372 44.79 -32.89 6.58
C GLY A 372 44.40 -32.51 5.15
N ALA A 373 44.05 -33.47 4.30
CA ALA A 373 43.54 -33.21 2.95
C ALA A 373 42.11 -32.67 2.98
N LEU A 374 41.23 -33.16 3.88
CA LEU A 374 39.87 -32.64 4.07
C LEU A 374 39.86 -31.26 4.71
N LYS A 375 40.72 -31.05 5.71
CA LYS A 375 40.95 -29.74 6.33
C LYS A 375 41.55 -28.78 5.32
N SER A 376 42.53 -29.22 4.51
CA SER A 376 43.02 -28.45 3.37
C SER A 376 41.96 -28.26 2.29
N LEU A 377 41.00 -29.15 2.09
CA LEU A 377 39.90 -28.97 1.13
C LEU A 377 38.83 -28.01 1.65
N CYS A 378 38.65 -27.93 2.96
CA CYS A 378 37.78 -26.95 3.60
C CYS A 378 38.45 -25.58 3.72
N THR A 379 39.74 -25.53 4.10
CA THR A 379 40.53 -24.29 4.25
C THR A 379 41.15 -23.77 2.95
N ALA A 380 41.67 -24.64 2.05
CA ALA A 380 41.91 -24.29 0.64
C ALA A 380 40.61 -24.31 -0.20
N GLY A 381 39.51 -24.69 0.44
CA GLY A 381 38.12 -24.46 0.05
C GLY A 381 37.71 -22.99 0.07
N GLU A 382 38.65 -22.08 -0.18
CA GLU A 382 38.33 -20.84 -0.87
C GLU A 382 37.49 -21.16 -2.11
N GLY A 383 37.65 -22.31 -2.78
CA GLY A 383 36.78 -22.77 -3.86
C GLY A 383 35.30 -22.98 -3.46
N LEU A 384 35.00 -23.72 -2.38
CA LEU A 384 33.62 -23.96 -1.95
C LEU A 384 33.00 -22.71 -1.30
N LEU A 385 33.74 -22.02 -0.43
CA LEU A 385 33.29 -20.77 0.21
C LEU A 385 33.20 -19.60 -0.77
N SER A 386 34.10 -19.51 -1.76
CA SER A 386 33.96 -18.56 -2.87
C SER A 386 32.90 -18.99 -3.84
N PHE A 387 32.64 -20.28 -4.05
CA PHE A 387 31.54 -20.74 -4.90
C PHE A 387 30.19 -20.46 -4.27
N LEU A 388 30.00 -20.80 -2.99
CA LEU A 388 28.84 -20.37 -2.22
C LEU A 388 28.76 -18.85 -2.19
N GLY A 389 29.89 -18.17 -1.97
CA GLY A 389 29.99 -16.73 -2.12
C GLY A 389 29.55 -16.22 -3.50
N THR A 390 29.91 -16.91 -4.58
CA THR A 390 29.65 -16.56 -5.99
C THR A 390 28.20 -16.84 -6.37
N LEU A 391 27.64 -17.96 -5.91
CA LEU A 391 26.22 -18.29 -6.00
C LEU A 391 25.40 -17.25 -5.25
N LEU A 392 25.79 -16.93 -4.02
CA LEU A 392 25.13 -15.94 -3.18
C LEU A 392 25.25 -14.53 -3.75
N THR A 393 26.42 -14.12 -4.28
CA THR A 393 26.54 -12.85 -5.02
C THR A 393 25.74 -12.90 -6.31
N SER A 394 25.67 -14.03 -7.01
CA SER A 394 24.81 -14.18 -8.19
C SER A 394 23.33 -14.06 -7.84
N PHE A 395 22.89 -14.61 -6.71
CA PHE A 395 21.54 -14.44 -6.19
C PHE A 395 21.27 -12.99 -5.81
N VAL A 396 22.20 -12.34 -5.12
CA VAL A 396 22.13 -10.92 -4.75
C VAL A 396 22.10 -10.03 -5.99
N ASP A 397 22.90 -10.30 -7.01
CA ASP A 397 22.93 -9.56 -8.27
C ASP A 397 21.65 -9.78 -9.08
N GLN A 398 21.08 -10.99 -9.03
CA GLN A 398 19.74 -11.28 -9.60
C GLN A 398 18.61 -10.62 -8.78
N LEU A 399 18.80 -10.42 -7.48
CA LEU A 399 17.87 -9.64 -6.66
C LEU A 399 18.06 -8.14 -6.90
N ALA A 400 19.26 -7.67 -7.24
CA ALA A 400 19.56 -6.26 -7.46
C ALA A 400 18.96 -5.67 -8.75
N LEU A 401 18.09 -6.42 -9.45
CA LEU A 401 17.48 -6.03 -10.70
C LEU A 401 16.42 -4.92 -10.54
N ASP A 402 16.29 -4.09 -11.57
CA ASP A 402 15.35 -2.97 -11.59
C ASP A 402 13.92 -3.46 -11.86
N THR A 403 13.19 -3.74 -10.79
CA THR A 403 11.76 -4.07 -10.85
C THR A 403 10.90 -2.80 -10.86
N ARG A 404 9.70 -2.93 -11.43
CA ARG A 404 8.69 -1.87 -11.43
C ARG A 404 7.38 -2.43 -10.90
N LEU A 405 6.71 -1.70 -10.02
CA LEU A 405 5.33 -2.03 -9.66
C LEU A 405 4.41 -1.36 -10.64
N ARG A 406 3.56 -2.14 -11.29
CA ARG A 406 2.46 -1.60 -12.07
C ARG A 406 1.19 -1.75 -11.27
N VAL A 407 0.57 -0.63 -10.92
CA VAL A 407 -0.56 -0.59 -9.99
C VAL A 407 -1.70 0.24 -10.57
N GLN A 408 -2.91 -0.10 -10.15
CA GLN A 408 -4.12 0.68 -10.30
C GLN A 408 -4.92 0.52 -9.01
N GLY A 409 -5.87 1.41 -8.73
CA GLY A 409 -6.57 1.33 -7.46
C GLY A 409 -7.86 2.09 -7.40
N THR A 410 -8.55 1.95 -6.28
CA THR A 410 -9.76 2.73 -5.95
C THR A 410 -9.74 3.11 -4.49
N CYS A 411 -10.36 4.22 -4.11
CA CYS A 411 -10.57 4.58 -2.72
C CYS A 411 -11.83 5.44 -2.54
N THR A 412 -12.22 5.64 -1.28
CA THR A 412 -13.30 6.54 -0.88
C THR A 412 -12.70 7.82 -0.30
N LEU A 413 -13.13 8.96 -0.83
CA LEU A 413 -12.83 10.30 -0.37
C LEU A 413 -13.85 10.71 0.70
N VAL A 414 -13.38 11.26 1.81
CA VAL A 414 -14.24 11.64 2.94
C VAL A 414 -13.96 13.08 3.31
N ASP A 415 -15.02 13.88 3.30
CA ASP A 415 -15.10 15.21 3.92
C ASP A 415 -15.81 15.02 5.26
N THR A 416 -15.25 15.55 6.34
CA THR A 416 -15.74 15.34 7.71
C THR A 416 -16.46 16.56 8.30
N ASP A 417 -16.37 17.73 7.67
CA ASP A 417 -16.93 18.97 8.18
C ASP A 417 -17.88 19.70 7.21
N ASN A 418 -18.12 19.12 6.03
CA ASN A 418 -18.97 19.63 4.95
C ASN A 418 -18.43 20.91 4.28
N ASP A 419 -17.12 21.14 4.29
CA ASP A 419 -16.47 22.22 3.54
C ASP A 419 -16.16 21.85 2.08
N LEU A 420 -16.55 20.63 1.66
CA LEU A 420 -16.27 19.99 0.36
C LEU A 420 -14.79 19.71 0.10
N LEU A 421 -13.91 19.90 1.06
CA LEU A 421 -12.51 19.48 0.97
C LEU A 421 -12.39 18.05 1.49
N VAL A 422 -11.59 17.24 0.79
CA VAL A 422 -11.35 15.88 1.25
C VAL A 422 -10.39 15.90 2.44
N ASP A 423 -10.86 15.44 3.59
CA ASP A 423 -10.07 15.31 4.82
C ASP A 423 -9.37 13.95 4.90
N LYS A 424 -10.02 12.89 4.40
CA LYS A 424 -9.52 11.52 4.52
C LYS A 424 -9.69 10.74 3.25
N ILE A 425 -8.79 9.78 3.08
CA ILE A 425 -8.85 8.76 2.05
C ILE A 425 -8.93 7.42 2.77
N ILE A 426 -10.01 6.68 2.55
CA ILE A 426 -10.26 5.40 3.23
C ILE A 426 -10.64 4.31 2.23
N ASN A 427 -10.66 3.06 2.69
CA ASN A 427 -11.01 1.88 1.88
C ASN A 427 -10.23 1.82 0.56
N GLY A 428 -8.99 2.32 0.58
CA GLY A 428 -8.13 2.30 -0.59
C GLY A 428 -7.69 0.87 -0.88
N THR A 429 -7.76 0.49 -2.15
CA THR A 429 -7.26 -0.79 -2.66
C THR A 429 -6.35 -0.54 -3.84
N TYR A 430 -5.22 -1.25 -3.86
CA TYR A 430 -4.37 -1.37 -5.03
C TYR A 430 -4.43 -2.80 -5.55
N ASP A 431 -4.48 -2.93 -6.87
CA ASP A 431 -4.25 -4.17 -7.58
C ASP A 431 -3.16 -3.93 -8.61
N GLY A 432 -2.23 -4.87 -8.71
CA GLY A 432 -1.07 -4.67 -9.55
C GLY A 432 -0.23 -5.91 -9.75
N ASN A 433 0.88 -5.73 -10.43
CA ASN A 433 1.85 -6.77 -10.72
C ASN A 433 3.26 -6.19 -10.68
N ILE A 434 4.23 -7.05 -10.38
CA ILE A 434 5.64 -6.68 -10.51
C ILE A 434 6.05 -6.94 -11.97
N GLU A 435 6.66 -5.95 -12.61
CA GLU A 435 7.22 -6.06 -13.95
C GLU A 435 8.75 -6.13 -13.87
N TYR A 436 9.33 -7.07 -14.61
CA TYR A 436 10.77 -7.28 -14.73
C TYR A 436 11.13 -7.67 -16.17
N GLU A 437 12.00 -6.90 -16.83
CA GLU A 437 12.43 -7.14 -18.23
C GLU A 437 11.27 -7.41 -19.22
N GLY A 438 10.14 -6.73 -19.03
CA GLY A 438 8.94 -6.91 -19.85
C GLY A 438 8.11 -8.16 -19.53
N SER A 439 8.56 -8.99 -18.58
CA SER A 439 7.77 -10.08 -18.00
C SER A 439 6.94 -9.56 -16.82
N GLN A 440 5.69 -10.01 -16.74
CA GLN A 440 4.74 -9.66 -15.69
C GLN A 440 4.64 -10.82 -14.69
N GLY A 441 4.78 -10.51 -13.39
CA GLY A 441 4.49 -11.42 -12.29
C GLY A 441 3.01 -11.64 -12.07
N ASN A 442 2.70 -12.52 -11.11
CA ASN A 442 1.32 -12.68 -10.68
C ASN A 442 0.83 -11.39 -10.01
N ASN A 443 -0.48 -11.29 -9.90
CA ASN A 443 -1.07 -10.13 -9.27
C ASN A 443 -0.78 -10.10 -7.76
N PHE A 444 -0.54 -8.90 -7.24
CA PHE A 444 -0.65 -8.58 -5.83
C PHE A 444 -1.84 -7.66 -5.58
N SER A 445 -2.24 -7.62 -4.32
CA SER A 445 -3.17 -6.64 -3.79
C SER A 445 -2.52 -5.83 -2.67
N GLY A 446 -3.01 -4.62 -2.47
CA GLY A 446 -2.69 -3.81 -1.30
C GLY A 446 -3.90 -3.00 -0.85
N THR A 447 -3.82 -2.47 0.36
CA THR A 447 -4.82 -1.55 0.90
C THR A 447 -4.15 -0.26 1.35
N PHE A 448 -4.84 0.87 1.30
CA PHE A 448 -4.30 2.13 1.77
C PHE A 448 -5.35 3.05 2.38
N SER A 449 -4.90 3.92 3.27
CA SER A 449 -5.71 4.98 3.86
C SER A 449 -4.80 6.11 4.36
N GLY A 450 -5.36 7.30 4.54
CA GLY A 450 -4.61 8.43 5.05
C GLY A 450 -5.47 9.64 5.35
N ASP A 451 -4.85 10.60 6.03
CA ASP A 451 -5.46 11.86 6.40
C ASP A 451 -4.75 13.01 5.65
N ARG A 452 -5.49 14.08 5.37
CA ARG A 452 -4.96 15.28 4.75
C ARG A 452 -3.96 15.94 5.69
N LYS A 453 -2.80 16.35 5.16
CA LYS A 453 -1.86 17.21 5.88
C LYS A 453 -2.51 18.56 6.12
N THR A 454 -2.68 18.90 7.39
CA THR A 454 -2.88 20.29 7.77
C THR A 454 -1.65 21.08 7.35
N ALA A 455 -1.84 22.21 6.66
CA ALA A 455 -0.74 23.13 6.40
C ALA A 455 -0.04 23.46 7.74
N PRO A 456 1.30 23.43 7.81
CA PRO A 456 2.05 23.68 9.04
C PRO A 456 1.83 25.09 9.60
#